data_AF-A0A0M4QYK3-F1
#
_entry.id   AF-A0A0M4QYK3-F1
#
_cell.length_a   1.000
_cell.length_b   1.000
_cell.length_c   1.000
_cell.angle_alpha   90.00
_cell.angle_beta   90.00
_cell.angle_gamma   90.00
#
_symmetry.space_group_name_H-M   'P 1'
#
loop_
_entity.id
_entity.type
_entity.pdbx_description
1 polymer ?
#
loop_
_entity_poly.entity_id
_entity_poly.type
_entity_poly.pdbx_seq_one_letter_code
_entity_poly.pdbx_strand_id
1 'polypeptide(L)'
;MFFLVCDGSKGLPEVVENVWPQTIVQTCIVHLIRNSFRLTSRRDTDAIERGIRAIYTAPTADTALAALDDLDDLDEKWVEPTRR
;
A
#
# COMPACT_ATOMS: atom_id res chain seq x y z
N MET A 1 22.84 7.37 -2.90
CA MET A 1 21.42 7.49 -2.52
C MET A 1 21.14 6.36 -1.55
N PHE A 2 20.84 6.67 -0.29
CA PHE A 2 20.43 5.65 0.70
C PHE A 2 18.95 5.81 1.03
N PHE A 3 18.29 4.69 1.27
CA PHE A 3 16.89 4.66 1.68
C PHE A 3 16.78 4.04 3.07
N LEU A 4 15.97 4.67 3.92
CA LEU A 4 15.50 4.08 5.15
C LEU A 4 14.02 3.74 4.99
N VAL A 5 13.68 2.46 5.12
CA VAL A 5 12.31 1.96 4.92
C VAL A 5 11.70 1.60 6.27
N CYS A 6 10.66 2.31 6.70
CA CYS A 6 10.05 2.19 8.04
C CYS A 6 8.53 2.14 8.00
N ASP A 7 7.85 1.78 9.09
CA ASP A 7 6.40 1.57 9.12
C ASP A 7 5.54 2.86 9.11
N GLY A 8 6.15 4.05 9.12
CA GLY A 8 5.45 5.33 9.26
C GLY A 8 5.36 5.86 10.69
N SER A 9 6.16 5.33 11.62
CA SER A 9 6.30 5.83 12.99
C SER A 9 6.53 7.35 13.06
N LYS A 10 5.70 8.04 13.86
CA LYS A 10 5.78 9.48 14.08
C LYS A 10 7.13 9.88 14.67
N GLY A 11 7.72 10.98 14.21
CA GLY A 11 9.00 11.50 14.72
C GLY A 11 10.25 10.83 14.14
N LEU A 12 10.09 9.69 13.44
CA LEU A 12 11.22 8.98 12.88
C LEU A 12 11.86 9.70 11.68
N PRO A 13 11.10 10.28 10.72
CA PRO A 13 11.69 11.07 9.63
C PRO A 13 12.56 12.22 10.15
N GLU A 14 12.07 12.96 11.15
CA GLU A 14 12.77 14.11 11.72
C GLU A 14 14.10 13.73 12.39
N VAL A 15 14.14 12.58 13.07
CA VAL A 15 15.38 12.06 13.67
C VAL A 15 16.37 11.62 12.59
N VAL A 16 15.90 11.02 11.51
CA VAL A 16 16.74 10.52 10.42
C VAL A 16 17.32 11.66 9.61
N GLU A 17 16.55 12.70 9.33
CA GLU A 17 17.04 13.92 8.67
C GLU A 17 18.13 14.62 9.49
N ASN A 18 18.05 14.56 10.83
CA ASN A 18 19.05 15.13 11.72
C ASN A 18 20.40 14.37 11.67
N VAL A 19 20.35 13.03 11.69
CA VAL A 19 21.56 12.18 11.76
C VAL A 19 22.13 11.88 10.36
N TRP A 20 21.26 11.67 9.37
CA TRP A 20 21.60 11.29 8.00
C TRP A 20 20.83 12.15 6.98
N PRO A 21 21.23 13.42 6.77
CA PRO A 21 20.48 14.38 5.95
C PRO A 21 20.35 14.02 4.46
N GLN A 22 21.13 13.05 3.97
CA GLN A 22 21.07 12.59 2.58
C GLN A 22 20.25 11.30 2.39
N THR A 23 19.67 10.75 3.46
CA THR A 23 18.86 9.53 3.42
C THR A 23 17.42 9.88 3.06
N ILE A 24 16.85 9.15 2.11
CA ILE A 24 15.42 9.24 1.80
C ILE A 24 14.67 8.30 2.74
N VAL A 25 13.75 8.84 3.53
CA VAL A 25 12.83 8.05 4.35
C VAL A 25 11.63 7.66 3.52
N GLN A 26 11.34 6.36 3.47
CA GLN A 26 10.21 5.80 2.74
C GLN A 26 9.34 4.94 3.66
N THR A 27 8.02 5.05 3.52
CA THR A 27 7.09 4.12 4.18
C THR A 27 7.20 2.74 3.56
N CYS A 28 7.30 1.73 4.40
CA CYS A 28 7.46 0.34 4.01
C CYS A 28 6.16 -0.21 3.41
N ILE A 29 6.17 -0.46 2.10
CA ILE A 29 5.03 -1.07 1.41
C ILE A 29 4.66 -2.44 2.01
N VAL A 30 5.61 -3.20 2.56
CA VAL A 30 5.32 -4.49 3.19
C VAL A 30 4.47 -4.31 4.46
N HIS A 31 4.72 -3.27 5.26
CA HIS A 31 3.87 -2.96 6.42
C HIS A 31 2.49 -2.48 5.98
N LEU A 32 2.40 -1.67 4.92
CA LEU A 32 1.13 -1.25 4.33
C LEU A 32 0.31 -2.46 3.86
N ILE A 33 0.90 -3.33 3.04
CA ILE A 33 0.26 -4.55 2.52
C ILE A 33 -0.24 -5.43 3.66
N ARG A 34 0.60 -5.72 4.66
CA ARG A 34 0.19 -6.52 5.83
C ARG A 34 -0.98 -5.89 6.58
N ASN A 35 -0.98 -4.56 6.72
CA ASN A 35 -2.08 -3.86 7.37
C ASN A 35 -3.37 -3.90 6.54
N SER A 36 -3.28 -3.83 5.20
CA SER A 36 -4.44 -3.96 4.30
C SER A 36 -5.16 -5.30 4.47
N PHE A 37 -4.43 -6.40 4.66
CA PHE A 37 -5.01 -7.73 4.85
C PHE A 37 -5.55 -7.99 6.27
N ARG A 38 -5.30 -7.11 7.25
CA ARG A 38 -5.66 -7.35 8.66
C ARG A 38 -7.16 -7.53 8.87
N LEU A 39 -7.98 -6.85 8.06
CA LEU A 39 -9.45 -6.88 8.14
C LEU A 39 -10.09 -7.55 6.92
N THR A 40 -9.28 -8.11 6.03
CA THR A 40 -9.74 -8.77 4.80
C THR A 40 -10.35 -10.14 5.10
N SER A 41 -11.51 -10.43 4.51
CA SER A 41 -12.11 -11.75 4.58
C SER A 41 -11.34 -12.76 3.71
N ARG A 42 -11.38 -14.05 4.07
CA ARG A 42 -10.78 -15.11 3.23
C ARG A 42 -11.37 -15.19 1.83
N ARG A 43 -12.64 -14.84 1.66
CA ARG A 43 -13.32 -14.87 0.36
C ARG A 43 -12.69 -13.85 -0.61
N ASP A 44 -12.24 -12.72 -0.08
CA ASP A 44 -11.85 -11.56 -0.88
C ASP A 44 -10.32 -11.41 -0.98
N THR A 45 -9.58 -12.22 -0.20
CA THR A 45 -8.11 -12.21 -0.12
C THR A 45 -7.47 -12.29 -1.51
N ASP A 46 -7.90 -13.23 -2.36
CA ASP A 46 -7.32 -13.41 -3.69
C ASP A 46 -7.58 -12.22 -4.62
N ALA A 47 -8.74 -11.57 -4.48
CA ALA A 47 -9.09 -10.40 -5.30
C ALA A 47 -8.25 -9.18 -4.88
N ILE A 48 -8.14 -8.95 -3.56
CA ILE A 48 -7.36 -7.86 -2.99
C ILE A 48 -5.86 -8.08 -3.26
N GLU A 49 -5.35 -9.31 -3.20
CA GLU A 49 -3.95 -9.62 -3.55
C GLU A 49 -3.63 -9.21 -4.98
N ARG A 50 -4.50 -9.56 -5.94
CA ARG A 50 -4.29 -9.19 -7.35
C ARG A 50 -4.28 -7.67 -7.54
N GLY A 51 -5.21 -6.94 -6.93
CA GLY A 51 -5.26 -5.48 -7.02
C GLY A 51 -4.01 -4.83 -6.41
N ILE A 52 -3.67 -5.18 -5.17
CA ILE A 52 -2.48 -4.65 -4.50
C ILE A 52 -1.19 -4.99 -5.28
N ARG A 53 -1.10 -6.19 -5.86
CA ARG A 53 0.04 -6.57 -6.72
C ARG A 53 0.18 -5.68 -7.94
N ALA A 54 -0.93 -5.34 -8.60
CA ALA A 54 -0.91 -4.45 -9.76
C ALA A 54 -0.33 -3.07 -9.40
N ILE A 55 -0.62 -2.56 -8.20
CA ILE A 55 -0.11 -1.26 -7.72
C ILE A 55 1.41 -1.26 -7.57
N TYR A 56 1.99 -2.18 -6.79
CA TYR A 56 3.44 -2.12 -6.50
C TYR A 56 4.33 -2.70 -7.61
N THR A 57 3.76 -3.38 -8.60
CA THR A 57 4.49 -3.90 -9.77
C THR A 57 4.35 -3.01 -11.01
N ALA A 58 3.58 -1.92 -10.92
CA ALA A 58 3.37 -0.98 -12.00
C ALA A 58 4.69 -0.31 -12.45
N PRO A 59 4.89 -0.10 -13.77
CA PRO A 59 6.14 0.46 -14.30
C PRO A 59 6.30 1.97 -14.03
N THR A 60 5.19 2.69 -13.81
CA THR A 60 5.18 4.13 -13.53
C THR A 60 4.19 4.48 -12.42
N ALA A 61 4.38 5.65 -11.80
CA ALA A 61 3.46 6.17 -10.80
C ALA A 61 2.03 6.33 -11.35
N ASP A 62 1.87 6.80 -12.59
CA ASP A 62 0.55 6.96 -13.22
C ASP A 62 -0.16 5.61 -13.40
N THR A 63 0.57 4.56 -13.82
CA THR A 63 -0.01 3.21 -13.93
C THR A 63 -0.28 2.58 -12.57
N ALA A 64 0.48 2.93 -11.53
CA ALA A 64 0.21 2.49 -10.16
C ALA A 64 -1.06 3.16 -9.61
N LEU A 65 -1.27 4.43 -9.94
CA LEU A 65 -2.46 5.18 -9.54
C LEU A 65 -3.72 4.64 -10.22
N ALA A 66 -3.65 4.36 -11.53
CA ALA A 66 -4.76 3.70 -12.23
C ALA A 66 -5.10 2.33 -11.64
N ALA A 67 -4.10 1.54 -11.25
CA ALA A 67 -4.31 0.24 -10.59
C ALA A 67 -4.90 0.38 -9.17
N LEU A 68 -4.66 1.51 -8.50
CA LEU A 68 -5.29 1.84 -7.22
C LEU A 68 -6.76 2.22 -7.43
N ASP A 69 -7.06 3.04 -8.42
CA ASP A 69 -8.44 3.40 -8.79
C ASP A 69 -9.25 2.14 -9.17
N ASP A 70 -8.65 1.21 -9.93
CA ASP A 70 -9.27 -0.09 -10.26
C ASP A 70 -9.58 -0.93 -9.00
N LEU A 71 -8.75 -0.84 -7.95
CA LEU A 71 -8.96 -1.54 -6.67
C LEU A 71 -10.08 -0.88 -5.85
N ASP A 72 -10.19 0.44 -5.87
CA ASP A 72 -11.28 1.18 -5.20
C ASP A 72 -12.63 0.91 -5.89
N ASP A 73 -12.64 0.85 -7.22
CA ASP A 73 -13.81 0.43 -8.02
C ASP A 73 -14.26 -1.01 -7.72
N LEU A 74 -13.33 -1.88 -7.31
CA LEU A 74 -13.71 -3.19 -6.81
C LEU A 74 -14.50 -3.02 -5.50
N ASP A 75 -14.01 -2.22 -4.54
CA ASP A 75 -14.67 -1.93 -3.24
C ASP A 75 -16.15 -1.56 -3.41
N GLU A 76 -16.44 -0.62 -4.32
CA GLU A 76 -17.81 -0.18 -4.61
C GLU A 76 -18.73 -1.31 -5.10
N LYS A 77 -18.19 -2.25 -5.88
CA LYS A 77 -18.94 -3.42 -6.40
C LYS A 77 -19.20 -4.47 -5.31
N TRP A 78 -18.47 -4.45 -4.18
CA TRP A 78 -18.72 -5.36 -3.05
C TRP A 78 -19.85 -4.90 -2.13
N VAL A 79 -20.28 -3.62 -2.22
CA VAL A 79 -21.34 -3.03 -1.37
C VAL A 79 -22.75 -3.51 -1.78
N GLU A 80 -22.91 -4.24 -2.89
CA GLU A 80 -24.22 -4.78 -3.26
C GLU A 80 -24.68 -5.92 -2.30
N PRO A 81 -25.96 -5.93 -1.84
CA PRO A 81 -26.41 -6.81 -0.74
C PRO A 81 -26.54 -8.29 -1.09
N THR A 82 -26.04 -8.76 -2.23
CA THR A 82 -26.38 -10.09 -2.79
C THR A 82 -25.17 -11.00 -2.93
N ARG A 83 -24.43 -11.24 -1.84
CA ARG A 83 -23.54 -12.41 -1.73
C ARG A 83 -23.71 -13.12 -0.39
N ARG A 84 -24.90 -13.66 -0.16
CA ARG A 84 -25.08 -14.85 0.68
C ARG A 84 -25.13 -16.08 -0.20
#